data_AF-A0A523S2A8-F1
#
_entry.id   AF-A0A523S2A8-F1
#
_cell.length_a   1.000
_cell.length_b   1.000
_cell.length_c   1.000
_cell.angle_alpha   90.00
_cell.angle_beta   90.00
_cell.angle_gamma   90.00
#
_symmetry.space_group_name_H-M   'P 1'
#
loop_
_entity.id
_entity.type
_entity.pdbx_description
1 polymer ?
#
loop_
_entity_poly.entity_id
_entity_poly.type
_entity_poly.pdbx_seq_one_letter_code
_entity_poly.pdbx_strand_id
1 'polypeptide(L)'
;MLSNEETVDIVIVGAGVIGVATAYYLQKNNPSKKILLVDRYLAAGQANTAMSAAAVRNMFASSTNQLLTDTSIKYFEHVQNEIGYDLMFEKTGYLWLLSEEQFSHESVKLWIKRMKESNISCKVYDKKQLKELIPNLNVDFTGDDEAELMNLQEVSYGLFGADCGVLDPTRLVEYYLEGFVKISKVKPRYGVDVQTLIVEANPPLELPGEPFVWQKKHVVGVRTNKGDIRAETVVLATGAWANELLDPIGIDSLTKAKKRQIFVLHAADKAELLEVLNTKGFSEMDSIPFTILPSAGVYFRPQHQEKGFWIGCGDKFGREYKYIQTDEDLVPESAYYEDSIYPVLSKYFPAFTDARPVNSWAGGYSYAPDRIPFVYKKSGVLVVGGASGSGIMKADALARIADALYRGESEAELFGGKTMPSTALGLKNRKVEVESVII
;
A
#
# COMPACT_ATOMS: atom_id res chain seq x y z
N MET A 1 -16.53 36.54 13.90
CA MET A 1 -15.31 36.08 14.56
C MET A 1 -14.24 36.03 13.49
N LEU A 2 -13.14 36.78 13.63
CA LEU A 2 -12.04 36.71 12.68
C LEU A 2 -11.51 35.27 12.69
N SER A 3 -11.66 34.54 11.58
CA SER A 3 -11.02 33.25 11.40
C SER A 3 -9.52 33.45 11.60
N ASN A 4 -8.92 32.66 12.50
CA ASN A 4 -7.49 32.71 12.77
C ASN A 4 -6.78 32.11 11.54
N GLU A 5 -6.55 32.94 10.51
CA GLU A 5 -5.92 32.55 9.26
C GLU A 5 -4.42 32.35 9.49
N GLU A 6 -3.93 31.13 9.27
CA GLU A 6 -2.52 30.80 9.39
C GLU A 6 -1.91 30.60 8.01
N THR A 7 -0.67 31.06 7.81
CA THR A 7 0.08 30.88 6.57
C THR A 7 1.31 30.02 6.78
N VAL A 8 1.43 28.99 5.97
CA VAL A 8 2.60 28.10 5.85
C VAL A 8 3.07 28.05 4.39
N ASP A 9 4.24 27.49 4.12
CA ASP A 9 4.67 27.31 2.73
C ASP A 9 3.97 26.11 2.09
N ILE A 10 3.89 25.01 2.84
CA ILE A 10 3.31 23.74 2.39
C ILE A 10 2.38 23.21 3.48
N VAL A 11 1.17 22.83 3.10
CA VAL A 11 0.28 22.03 3.96
C VAL A 11 0.13 20.63 3.35
N ILE A 12 0.35 19.60 4.15
CA ILE A 12 0.22 18.19 3.75
C ILE A 12 -1.01 17.62 4.44
N VAL A 13 -1.94 17.08 3.66
CA VAL A 13 -3.20 16.51 4.13
C VAL A 13 -3.11 14.98 4.07
N GLY A 14 -3.20 14.35 5.25
CA GLY A 14 -3.07 12.91 5.46
C GLY A 14 -1.71 12.54 6.05
N ALA A 15 -1.73 11.93 7.23
CA ALA A 15 -0.60 11.44 8.00
C ALA A 15 -0.53 9.90 8.03
N GLY A 16 -1.06 9.23 6.99
CA GLY A 16 -0.70 7.84 6.70
C GLY A 16 0.76 7.72 6.24
N VAL A 17 1.24 6.50 6.01
CA VAL A 17 2.66 6.24 5.71
C VAL A 17 3.22 7.07 4.54
N ILE A 18 2.43 7.26 3.47
CA ILE A 18 2.85 8.08 2.31
C ILE A 18 2.98 9.56 2.70
N GLY A 19 2.05 10.05 3.52
CA GLY A 19 2.00 11.45 3.96
C GLY A 19 3.16 11.81 4.88
N VAL A 20 3.44 10.98 5.90
CA VAL A 20 4.59 11.21 6.80
C VAL A 20 5.92 11.06 6.09
N ALA A 21 6.06 10.10 5.16
CA ALA A 21 7.27 9.97 4.35
C ALA A 21 7.48 11.20 3.45
N THR A 22 6.41 11.69 2.81
CA THR A 22 6.45 12.88 1.95
C THR A 22 6.78 14.13 2.77
N ALA A 23 6.21 14.28 3.97
CA ALA A 23 6.55 15.36 4.90
C ALA A 23 8.04 15.34 5.27
N TYR A 24 8.58 14.17 5.61
CA TYR A 24 9.99 13.99 5.93
C TYR A 24 10.91 14.45 4.78
N TYR A 25 10.72 13.93 3.57
CA TYR A 25 11.59 14.26 2.44
C TYR A 25 11.46 15.73 2.00
N LEU A 26 10.24 16.27 1.95
CA LEU A 26 10.02 17.68 1.64
C LEU A 26 10.72 18.57 2.67
N GLN A 27 10.60 18.29 3.97
CA GLN A 27 11.25 19.12 4.98
C GLN A 27 12.77 18.99 4.96
N LYS A 28 13.28 17.77 4.77
CA LYS A 28 14.73 17.46 4.69
C LYS A 28 15.41 18.22 3.57
N ASN A 29 14.80 18.24 2.40
CA ASN A 29 15.40 18.84 1.20
C ASN A 29 15.01 20.32 1.02
N ASN A 30 14.08 20.84 1.83
CA ASN A 30 13.64 22.24 1.80
C ASN A 30 13.63 22.83 3.23
N PRO A 31 14.79 22.95 3.90
CA PRO A 31 14.89 23.29 5.34
C PRO A 31 14.38 24.70 5.70
N SER A 32 14.23 25.59 4.72
CA SER A 32 13.67 26.93 4.91
C SER A 32 12.15 26.96 4.91
N LYS A 33 11.48 25.95 4.34
CA LYS A 33 10.03 25.90 4.17
C LYS A 33 9.36 25.52 5.50
N LYS A 34 8.28 26.24 5.84
CA LYS A 34 7.35 25.89 6.92
C LYS A 34 6.34 24.88 6.38
N ILE A 35 6.46 23.63 6.81
CA ILE A 35 5.60 22.54 6.36
C ILE A 35 4.70 22.10 7.50
N LEU A 36 3.39 22.17 7.30
CA LEU A 36 2.39 21.70 8.27
C LEU A 36 1.76 20.40 7.78
N LEU A 37 1.94 19.32 8.54
CA LEU A 37 1.22 18.06 8.34
C LEU A 37 -0.08 18.08 9.15
N VAL A 38 -1.21 17.80 8.50
CA VAL A 38 -2.53 17.68 9.14
C VAL A 38 -3.19 16.35 8.85
N ASP A 39 -3.93 15.82 9.82
CA ASP A 39 -4.79 14.65 9.65
C ASP A 39 -6.08 14.81 10.47
N ARG A 40 -7.18 14.25 9.95
CA ARG A 40 -8.50 14.23 10.61
C ARG A 40 -8.55 13.29 11.80
N TYR A 41 -7.72 12.25 11.78
CA TYR A 41 -7.57 11.29 12.86
C TYR A 41 -6.69 11.85 13.98
N LEU A 42 -6.71 11.22 15.15
CA LEU A 42 -6.09 11.72 16.37
C LEU A 42 -4.59 11.42 16.48
N ALA A 43 -4.07 10.55 15.61
CA ALA A 43 -2.66 10.23 15.48
C ALA A 43 -2.29 9.89 14.02
N ALA A 44 -1.00 9.89 13.72
CA ALA A 44 -0.50 9.43 12.42
C ALA A 44 -0.71 7.92 12.24
N GLY A 45 -0.73 7.47 10.99
CA GLY A 45 -0.80 6.05 10.64
C GLY A 45 -2.17 5.40 10.80
N GLN A 46 -3.19 6.14 11.27
CA GLN A 46 -4.57 5.62 11.39
C GLN A 46 -5.21 5.38 10.00
N ALA A 47 -6.39 4.74 9.99
CA ALA A 47 -7.10 4.28 8.78
C ALA A 47 -6.30 3.28 7.93
N ASN A 48 -6.28 3.39 6.60
CA ASN A 48 -5.81 2.33 5.69
C ASN A 48 -4.35 1.89 5.89
N THR A 49 -3.49 2.73 6.50
CA THR A 49 -2.14 2.28 6.90
C THR A 49 -2.23 1.24 8.02
N ALA A 50 -2.98 1.52 9.08
CA ALA A 50 -3.23 0.59 10.19
C ALA A 50 -4.08 -0.63 9.78
N MET A 51 -4.95 -0.50 8.77
CA MET A 51 -5.80 -1.61 8.29
C MET A 51 -5.11 -2.55 7.29
N SER A 52 -3.83 -2.36 7.02
CA SER A 52 -3.10 -3.17 6.04
C SER A 52 -2.73 -4.56 6.58
N ALA A 53 -2.41 -5.49 5.68
CA ALA A 53 -1.71 -6.72 6.08
C ALA A 53 -0.22 -6.49 6.38
N ALA A 54 0.31 -5.27 6.19
CA ALA A 54 1.70 -4.91 6.44
C ALA A 54 2.78 -5.84 5.84
N ALA A 55 2.44 -6.52 4.75
CA ALA A 55 3.36 -7.35 4.00
C ALA A 55 4.03 -6.52 2.90
N VAL A 56 5.31 -6.78 2.62
CA VAL A 56 6.11 -6.07 1.61
C VAL A 56 6.74 -7.06 0.65
N ARG A 57 6.74 -6.73 -0.65
CA ARG A 57 7.38 -7.53 -1.70
C ARG A 57 7.87 -6.67 -2.84
N ASN A 58 8.88 -7.15 -3.56
CA ASN A 58 9.34 -6.56 -4.82
C ASN A 58 8.88 -7.36 -6.06
N MET A 59 8.20 -8.50 -5.87
CA MET A 59 7.76 -9.38 -6.95
C MET A 59 6.50 -8.87 -7.67
N PHE A 60 6.63 -7.86 -8.53
CA PHE A 60 5.52 -7.26 -9.30
C PHE A 60 5.63 -7.52 -10.80
N ALA A 61 4.52 -7.46 -11.55
CA ALA A 61 4.56 -7.69 -13.00
C ALA A 61 5.04 -6.45 -13.76
N SER A 62 4.81 -5.25 -13.20
CA SER A 62 5.35 -4.01 -13.75
C SER A 62 6.76 -3.72 -13.24
N SER A 63 7.66 -3.40 -14.15
CA SER A 63 9.01 -2.88 -13.88
C SER A 63 8.98 -1.60 -13.04
N THR A 64 7.95 -0.75 -13.20
CA THR A 64 7.79 0.46 -12.37
C THR A 64 7.51 0.08 -10.92
N ASN A 65 6.59 -0.85 -10.67
CA ASN A 65 6.35 -1.32 -9.30
C ASN A 65 7.55 -2.05 -8.71
N GLN A 66 8.22 -2.90 -9.50
CA GLN A 66 9.47 -3.55 -9.11
C GLN A 66 10.50 -2.52 -8.63
N LEU A 67 10.75 -1.46 -9.39
CA LEU A 67 11.69 -0.40 -9.01
C LEU A 67 11.28 0.32 -7.71
N LEU A 68 10.02 0.73 -7.60
CA LEU A 68 9.52 1.47 -6.43
C LEU A 68 9.60 0.63 -5.16
N THR A 69 9.28 -0.66 -5.26
CA THR A 69 9.21 -1.55 -4.10
C THR A 69 10.55 -2.13 -3.72
N ASP A 70 11.39 -2.51 -4.68
CA ASP A 70 12.76 -2.98 -4.43
C ASP A 70 13.59 -1.91 -3.71
N THR A 71 13.53 -0.66 -4.18
CA THR A 71 14.26 0.45 -3.54
C THR A 71 13.72 0.76 -2.15
N SER A 72 12.40 0.76 -1.96
CA SER A 72 11.78 1.00 -0.64
C SER A 72 12.08 -0.12 0.36
N ILE A 73 12.03 -1.38 -0.06
CA ILE A 73 12.33 -2.53 0.81
C ILE A 73 13.80 -2.51 1.22
N LYS A 74 14.72 -2.26 0.29
CA LYS A 74 16.15 -2.07 0.60
C LYS A 74 16.36 -0.91 1.57
N TYR A 75 15.56 0.16 1.46
CA TYR A 75 15.62 1.24 2.43
C TYR A 75 15.13 0.79 3.81
N PHE A 76 14.06 -0.01 3.91
CA PHE A 76 13.59 -0.54 5.18
C PHE A 76 14.63 -1.44 5.85
N GLU A 77 15.35 -2.26 5.06
CA GLU A 77 16.48 -3.05 5.55
C GLU A 77 17.61 -2.17 6.08
N HIS A 78 17.96 -1.11 5.34
CA HIS A 78 18.96 -0.14 5.76
C HIS A 78 18.55 0.57 7.06
N VAL A 79 17.27 0.98 7.18
CA VAL A 79 16.73 1.60 8.39
C VAL A 79 16.84 0.67 9.59
N GLN A 80 16.49 -0.61 9.43
CA GLN A 80 16.55 -1.59 10.51
C GLN A 80 17.99 -1.98 10.88
N ASN A 81 18.81 -2.31 9.89
CA ASN A 81 20.10 -2.97 10.12
C ASN A 81 21.27 -1.99 10.26
N GLU A 82 21.23 -0.84 9.56
CA GLU A 82 22.34 0.12 9.54
C GLU A 82 22.04 1.39 10.35
N ILE A 83 20.81 1.93 10.25
CA ILE A 83 20.38 3.07 11.08
C ILE A 83 20.05 2.60 12.50
N GLY A 84 19.61 1.34 12.65
CA GLY A 84 19.28 0.74 13.95
C GLY A 84 17.89 1.11 14.47
N TYR A 85 16.95 1.50 13.60
CA TYR A 85 15.56 1.74 13.98
C TYR A 85 14.73 0.48 13.72
N ASP A 86 14.24 -0.15 14.77
CA ASP A 86 13.48 -1.39 14.69
C ASP A 86 12.10 -1.18 14.02
N LEU A 87 12.02 -1.56 12.74
CA LEU A 87 10.78 -1.57 11.95
C LEU A 87 9.99 -2.88 12.13
N MET A 88 10.51 -3.82 12.93
CA MET A 88 10.01 -5.18 13.03
C MET A 88 9.89 -5.84 11.66
N PHE A 89 10.83 -5.50 10.76
CA PHE A 89 10.88 -6.03 9.41
C PHE A 89 11.47 -7.44 9.44
N GLU A 90 10.62 -8.40 9.16
CA GLU A 90 10.87 -9.82 9.18
C GLU A 90 10.87 -10.35 7.74
N LYS A 91 12.01 -10.86 7.27
CA LYS A 91 12.16 -11.44 5.92
C LYS A 91 11.58 -12.86 5.84
N THR A 92 10.27 -13.00 6.09
CA THR A 92 9.53 -14.27 5.96
C THR A 92 9.45 -14.75 4.51
N GLY A 93 9.67 -13.86 3.53
CA GLY A 93 9.49 -14.11 2.12
C GLY A 93 8.03 -14.02 1.66
N TYR A 94 7.85 -14.18 0.35
CA TYR A 94 6.55 -14.25 -0.33
C TYR A 94 6.48 -15.49 -1.22
N LEU A 95 5.37 -16.23 -1.19
CA LEU A 95 5.15 -17.44 -1.97
C LEU A 95 3.83 -17.36 -2.75
N TRP A 96 3.93 -17.36 -4.07
CA TRP A 96 2.77 -17.53 -4.95
C TRP A 96 2.64 -18.99 -5.34
N LEU A 97 1.58 -19.65 -4.87
CA LEU A 97 1.23 -20.98 -5.33
C LEU A 97 0.44 -20.86 -6.64
N LEU A 98 0.82 -21.66 -7.63
CA LEU A 98 0.28 -21.62 -8.97
C LEU A 98 -0.07 -23.02 -9.46
N SER A 99 -1.14 -23.10 -10.24
CA SER A 99 -1.43 -24.28 -11.06
C SER A 99 -0.51 -24.35 -12.28
N GLU A 100 -0.49 -25.51 -12.94
CA GLU A 100 0.21 -25.73 -14.20
C GLU A 100 -0.20 -24.69 -15.27
N GLU A 101 -1.51 -24.45 -15.39
CA GLU A 101 -2.08 -23.50 -16.35
C GLU A 101 -1.59 -22.07 -16.05
N GLN A 102 -1.64 -21.66 -14.78
CA GLN A 102 -1.23 -20.32 -14.37
C GLN A 102 0.27 -20.10 -14.60
N PHE A 103 1.11 -21.05 -14.20
CA PHE A 103 2.56 -20.95 -14.36
C PHE A 103 2.97 -20.91 -15.84
N SER A 104 2.26 -21.67 -16.69
CA SER A 104 2.50 -21.72 -18.14
C SER A 104 1.96 -20.50 -18.90
N HIS A 105 1.13 -19.67 -18.26
CA HIS A 105 0.53 -18.49 -18.89
C HIS A 105 1.59 -17.42 -19.21
N GLU A 106 1.46 -16.78 -20.38
CA GLU A 106 2.44 -15.80 -20.89
C GLU A 106 2.65 -14.61 -19.94
N SER A 107 1.62 -14.21 -19.18
CA SER A 107 1.77 -13.14 -18.18
C SER A 107 2.72 -13.50 -17.04
N VAL A 108 2.74 -14.77 -16.60
CA VAL A 108 3.65 -15.23 -15.54
C VAL A 108 5.06 -15.35 -16.07
N LYS A 109 5.24 -15.86 -17.30
CA LYS A 109 6.55 -15.87 -17.99
C LYS A 109 7.13 -14.46 -18.12
N LEU A 110 6.31 -13.49 -18.53
CA LEU A 110 6.72 -12.09 -18.64
C LEU A 110 7.07 -11.49 -17.27
N TRP A 111 6.30 -11.80 -16.24
CA TRP A 111 6.56 -11.38 -14.86
C TRP A 111 7.92 -11.89 -14.37
N ILE A 112 8.20 -13.20 -14.50
CA ILE A 112 9.48 -13.80 -14.13
C ILE A 112 10.64 -13.20 -14.92
N LYS A 113 10.45 -13.02 -16.25
CA LYS A 113 11.45 -12.38 -17.11
C LYS A 113 11.81 -10.97 -16.63
N ARG A 114 10.81 -10.14 -16.32
CA ARG A 114 11.04 -8.78 -15.81
C ARG A 114 11.72 -8.75 -14.44
N MET A 115 11.34 -9.66 -13.53
CA MET A 115 12.03 -9.78 -12.24
C MET A 115 13.52 -10.08 -12.45
N LYS A 116 13.85 -10.98 -13.38
CA LYS A 116 15.24 -11.28 -13.75
C LYS A 116 15.96 -10.04 -14.32
N GLU A 117 15.32 -9.30 -15.23
CA GLU A 117 15.88 -8.06 -15.81
C GLU A 117 16.11 -6.97 -14.74
N SER A 118 15.25 -6.90 -13.73
CA SER A 118 15.37 -5.98 -12.59
C SER A 118 16.30 -6.48 -11.48
N ASN A 119 16.92 -7.66 -11.62
CA ASN A 119 17.74 -8.32 -10.59
C ASN A 119 16.98 -8.59 -9.29
N ILE A 120 15.69 -8.91 -9.38
CA ILE A 120 14.86 -9.34 -8.25
C ILE A 120 14.95 -10.85 -8.14
N SER A 121 15.29 -11.34 -6.95
CA SER A 121 15.40 -12.77 -6.66
C SER A 121 14.03 -13.44 -6.70
N CYS A 122 13.91 -14.50 -7.50
CA CYS A 122 12.73 -15.35 -7.58
C CYS A 122 13.16 -16.80 -7.75
N LYS A 123 12.82 -17.66 -6.79
CA LYS A 123 13.04 -19.10 -6.85
C LYS A 123 11.75 -19.80 -7.23
N VAL A 124 11.84 -20.76 -8.15
CA VAL A 124 10.71 -21.63 -8.52
C VAL A 124 10.84 -22.93 -7.77
N TYR A 125 9.77 -23.36 -7.12
CA TYR A 125 9.62 -24.68 -6.52
C TYR A 125 8.63 -25.51 -7.32
N ASP A 126 8.93 -26.78 -7.55
CA ASP A 126 7.98 -27.73 -8.11
C ASP A 126 7.07 -28.35 -7.02
N LYS A 127 6.03 -29.08 -7.45
CA LYS A 127 5.05 -29.77 -6.59
C LYS A 127 5.73 -30.66 -5.53
N LYS A 128 6.81 -31.35 -5.88
CA LYS A 128 7.52 -32.26 -4.96
C LYS A 128 8.26 -31.46 -3.89
N GLN A 129 9.02 -30.46 -4.29
CA GLN A 129 9.76 -29.58 -3.38
C GLN A 129 8.82 -28.83 -2.43
N LEU A 130 7.67 -28.37 -2.95
CA LEU A 130 6.65 -27.73 -2.12
C LEU A 130 6.09 -28.67 -1.05
N LYS A 131 5.86 -29.93 -1.38
CA LYS A 131 5.40 -30.94 -0.40
C LYS A 131 6.45 -31.33 0.62
N GLU A 132 7.72 -31.35 0.23
CA GLU A 132 8.83 -31.56 1.17
C GLU A 132 8.98 -30.38 2.14
N LEU A 133 8.83 -29.15 1.65
CA LEU A 133 8.91 -27.94 2.47
C LEU A 133 7.67 -27.74 3.34
N ILE A 134 6.46 -27.96 2.78
CA ILE A 134 5.17 -27.72 3.42
C ILE A 134 4.35 -29.02 3.39
N PRO A 135 4.59 -29.98 4.32
CA PRO A 135 3.87 -31.25 4.34
C PRO A 135 2.34 -31.09 4.35
N ASN A 136 1.86 -30.07 5.09
CA ASN A 136 0.45 -29.71 5.27
C ASN A 136 -0.22 -29.04 4.04
N LEU A 137 0.52 -28.65 3.00
CA LEU A 137 -0.06 -28.04 1.80
C LEU A 137 -0.70 -29.12 0.94
N ASN A 138 -2.02 -29.17 0.78
CA ASN A 138 -2.64 -30.05 -0.20
C ASN A 138 -2.34 -29.59 -1.64
N VAL A 139 -1.89 -30.52 -2.47
CA VAL A 139 -1.47 -30.28 -3.87
C VAL A 139 -2.24 -31.15 -4.87
N ASP A 140 -3.10 -32.04 -4.39
CA ASP A 140 -3.82 -33.03 -5.19
C ASP A 140 -5.29 -33.04 -4.75
N PHE A 141 -6.17 -32.74 -5.69
CA PHE A 141 -7.62 -32.72 -5.46
C PHE A 141 -8.33 -33.86 -6.21
N THR A 142 -7.58 -34.84 -6.71
CA THR A 142 -8.14 -35.98 -7.42
C THR A 142 -9.18 -36.70 -6.57
N GLY A 143 -10.43 -36.70 -7.03
CA GLY A 143 -11.56 -37.35 -6.34
C GLY A 143 -12.18 -36.54 -5.20
N ASP A 144 -11.86 -35.24 -5.08
CA ASP A 144 -12.53 -34.32 -4.16
C ASP A 144 -13.66 -33.56 -4.87
N ASP A 145 -14.88 -34.09 -4.78
CA ASP A 145 -16.08 -33.53 -5.42
C ASP A 145 -16.33 -32.05 -5.03
N GLU A 146 -15.99 -31.66 -3.79
CA GLU A 146 -16.18 -30.28 -3.32
C GLU A 146 -15.16 -29.33 -3.95
N ALA A 147 -13.90 -29.76 -4.07
CA ALA A 147 -12.87 -28.98 -4.76
C ALA A 147 -13.21 -28.76 -6.24
N GLU A 148 -13.77 -29.79 -6.90
CA GLU A 148 -14.27 -29.67 -8.29
C GLU A 148 -15.43 -28.68 -8.39
N LEU A 149 -16.42 -28.77 -7.49
CA LEU A 149 -17.59 -27.89 -7.46
C LEU A 149 -17.19 -26.42 -7.21
N MET A 150 -16.13 -26.20 -6.44
CA MET A 150 -15.53 -24.89 -6.18
C MET A 150 -14.56 -24.41 -7.27
N ASN A 151 -14.28 -25.25 -8.28
CA ASN A 151 -13.31 -25.00 -9.35
C ASN A 151 -11.89 -24.68 -8.83
N LEU A 152 -11.46 -25.39 -7.78
CA LEU A 152 -10.12 -25.24 -7.22
C LEU A 152 -9.07 -25.90 -8.11
N GLN A 153 -8.02 -25.14 -8.44
CA GLN A 153 -6.90 -25.62 -9.23
C GLN A 153 -5.83 -26.28 -8.35
N GLU A 154 -5.27 -27.41 -8.77
CA GLU A 154 -4.15 -28.04 -8.06
C GLU A 154 -2.90 -27.13 -8.03
N VAL A 155 -2.05 -27.34 -7.03
CA VAL A 155 -0.77 -26.63 -6.92
C VAL A 155 0.31 -27.42 -7.64
N SER A 156 0.88 -26.83 -8.69
CA SER A 156 2.01 -27.41 -9.44
C SER A 156 3.34 -26.71 -9.17
N TYR A 157 3.30 -25.39 -8.90
CA TYR A 157 4.49 -24.57 -8.75
C TYR A 157 4.36 -23.53 -7.65
N GLY A 158 5.50 -23.12 -7.09
CA GLY A 158 5.62 -22.02 -6.15
C GLY A 158 6.64 -20.98 -6.63
N LEU A 159 6.24 -19.72 -6.77
CA LEU A 159 7.18 -18.61 -7.00
C LEU A 159 7.50 -17.93 -5.67
N PHE A 160 8.77 -18.03 -5.26
CA PHE A 160 9.24 -17.55 -3.97
C PHE A 160 10.19 -16.35 -4.10
N GLY A 161 9.90 -15.27 -3.38
CA GLY A 161 10.76 -14.09 -3.24
C GLY A 161 11.34 -13.99 -1.84
N ALA A 162 12.68 -14.10 -1.73
CA ALA A 162 13.39 -14.10 -0.46
C ALA A 162 13.58 -12.70 0.15
N ASP A 163 13.62 -11.65 -0.68
CA ASP A 163 13.76 -10.25 -0.23
C ASP A 163 12.43 -9.66 0.28
N CYS A 164 11.38 -10.48 0.32
CA CYS A 164 10.04 -10.07 0.74
C CYS A 164 9.82 -10.41 2.22
N GLY A 165 8.76 -9.87 2.81
CA GLY A 165 8.47 -10.14 4.21
C GLY A 165 7.30 -9.35 4.76
N VAL A 166 7.37 -9.08 6.05
CA VAL A 166 6.35 -8.36 6.81
C VAL A 166 7.01 -7.37 7.75
N LEU A 167 6.34 -6.25 8.04
CA LEU A 167 6.82 -5.25 8.99
C LEU A 167 5.69 -4.75 9.89
N ASP A 168 6.02 -3.92 10.88
CA ASP A 168 5.01 -3.14 11.61
C ASP A 168 4.78 -1.79 10.91
N PRO A 169 3.58 -1.54 10.37
CA PRO A 169 3.30 -0.30 9.63
C PRO A 169 3.32 0.93 10.54
N THR A 170 3.06 0.76 11.84
CA THR A 170 3.11 1.81 12.86
C THR A 170 4.55 2.25 13.07
N ARG A 171 5.49 1.31 13.23
CA ARG A 171 6.93 1.62 13.36
C ARG A 171 7.47 2.39 12.16
N LEU A 172 7.02 2.04 10.95
CA LEU A 172 7.41 2.76 9.74
C LEU A 172 6.84 4.19 9.72
N VAL A 173 5.59 4.38 10.16
CA VAL A 173 5.00 5.72 10.31
C VAL A 173 5.76 6.55 11.33
N GLU A 174 6.05 5.97 12.50
CA GLU A 174 6.80 6.61 13.58
C GLU A 174 8.19 7.04 13.12
N TYR A 175 8.94 6.17 12.43
CA TYR A 175 10.24 6.49 11.87
C TYR A 175 10.23 7.78 11.03
N TYR A 176 9.32 7.86 10.05
CA TYR A 176 9.22 9.05 9.20
C TYR A 176 8.70 10.27 9.96
N LEU A 177 7.73 10.08 10.86
CA LEU A 177 7.15 11.16 11.64
C LEU A 177 8.17 11.78 12.59
N GLU A 178 8.92 10.97 13.34
CA GLU A 178 10.01 11.41 14.21
C GLU A 178 11.10 12.12 13.39
N GLY A 179 11.46 11.53 12.25
CA GLY A 179 12.39 12.14 11.29
C GLY A 179 11.95 13.53 10.87
N PHE A 180 10.67 13.70 10.51
CA PHE A 180 10.07 14.98 10.15
C PHE A 180 10.04 15.97 11.33
N VAL A 181 9.56 15.54 12.50
CA VAL A 181 9.45 16.39 13.70
C VAL A 181 10.81 16.89 14.16
N LYS A 182 11.87 16.08 14.03
CA LYS A 182 13.23 16.45 14.41
C LYS A 182 13.80 17.61 13.57
N ILE A 183 13.41 17.70 12.30
CA ILE A 183 13.93 18.69 11.34
C ILE A 183 12.94 19.83 11.04
N SER A 184 11.66 19.63 11.34
CA SER A 184 10.61 20.62 11.13
C SER A 184 10.54 21.63 12.27
N LYS A 185 10.22 22.88 11.92
CA LYS A 185 9.90 23.95 12.89
C LYS A 185 8.41 24.00 13.23
N VAL A 186 7.59 23.21 12.53
CA VAL A 186 6.12 23.21 12.65
C VAL A 186 5.69 21.81 13.06
N LYS A 187 4.97 21.71 14.18
CA LYS A 187 4.47 20.42 14.67
C LYS A 187 3.27 19.95 13.84
N PRO A 188 3.16 18.64 13.54
CA PRO A 188 1.95 18.05 12.99
C PRO A 188 0.72 18.36 13.83
N ARG A 189 -0.46 18.37 13.20
CA ARG A 189 -1.74 18.55 13.89
C ARG A 189 -2.73 17.46 13.54
N TYR A 190 -3.41 16.98 14.56
CA TYR A 190 -4.35 15.88 14.49
C TYR A 190 -5.77 16.35 14.87
N GLY A 191 -6.78 15.57 14.49
CA GLY A 191 -8.18 15.99 14.60
C GLY A 191 -8.51 17.21 13.73
N VAL A 192 -7.71 17.48 12.69
CA VAL A 192 -7.88 18.58 11.75
C VAL A 192 -8.48 17.99 10.48
N ASP A 193 -9.79 18.13 10.35
CA ASP A 193 -10.52 17.67 9.18
C ASP A 193 -10.47 18.75 8.10
N VAL A 194 -9.83 18.42 6.97
CA VAL A 194 -9.78 19.29 5.80
C VAL A 194 -11.04 19.04 4.98
N GLN A 195 -11.89 20.06 4.90
CA GLN A 195 -13.22 19.95 4.31
C GLN A 195 -13.24 20.35 2.84
N THR A 196 -12.48 21.38 2.46
CA THR A 196 -12.40 21.86 1.08
C THR A 196 -11.03 22.47 0.77
N LEU A 197 -10.65 22.45 -0.51
CA LEU A 197 -9.51 23.22 -1.02
C LEU A 197 -9.93 24.67 -1.30
N ILE A 198 -9.10 25.64 -0.90
CA ILE A 198 -9.36 27.06 -1.16
C ILE A 198 -8.79 27.40 -2.54
N VAL A 199 -9.67 27.78 -3.48
CA VAL A 199 -9.31 28.11 -4.87
C VAL A 199 -9.49 29.60 -5.10
N GLU A 200 -8.45 30.26 -5.61
CA GLU A 200 -8.45 31.69 -5.91
C GLU A 200 -7.89 31.98 -7.31
N ALA A 201 -8.12 33.20 -7.78
CA ALA A 201 -7.51 33.72 -9.00
C ALA A 201 -6.02 34.03 -8.77
N ASN A 202 -5.20 33.81 -9.80
CA ASN A 202 -3.77 34.13 -9.75
C ASN A 202 -3.31 34.90 -11.01
N PRO A 203 -3.04 36.22 -10.92
CA PRO A 203 -3.22 37.07 -9.74
C PRO A 203 -4.72 37.36 -9.46
N PRO A 204 -5.07 37.75 -8.22
CA PRO A 204 -6.39 38.29 -7.91
C PRO A 204 -6.58 39.69 -8.52
N LEU A 205 -7.81 40.02 -8.93
CA LEU A 205 -8.20 41.32 -9.49
C LEU A 205 -9.21 42.07 -8.61
N GLU A 206 -9.58 41.50 -7.45
CA GLU A 206 -10.53 42.08 -6.49
C GLU A 206 -11.93 42.30 -7.07
N LEU A 207 -12.31 41.47 -8.05
CA LEU A 207 -13.64 41.51 -8.66
C LEU A 207 -14.61 40.63 -7.86
N PRO A 208 -15.86 41.07 -7.63
CA PRO A 208 -16.87 40.22 -7.02
C PRO A 208 -17.11 38.94 -7.83
N GLY A 209 -16.90 37.78 -7.21
CA GLY A 209 -17.13 36.47 -7.84
C GLY A 209 -15.91 35.79 -8.46
N GLU A 210 -14.69 36.28 -8.19
CA GLU A 210 -13.46 35.54 -8.53
C GLU A 210 -13.41 34.15 -7.86
N PRO A 211 -12.79 33.13 -8.51
CA PRO A 211 -12.13 33.19 -9.82
C PRO A 211 -13.04 32.86 -11.02
N PHE A 212 -12.99 33.69 -12.06
CA PHE A 212 -13.71 33.47 -13.33
C PHE A 212 -13.06 32.44 -14.25
N VAL A 213 -13.80 31.96 -15.26
CA VAL A 213 -13.33 30.94 -16.21
C VAL A 213 -12.02 31.31 -16.93
N TRP A 214 -11.87 32.58 -17.32
CA TRP A 214 -10.70 33.10 -18.04
C TRP A 214 -9.49 33.39 -17.14
N GLN A 215 -9.66 33.32 -15.81
CA GLN A 215 -8.58 33.49 -14.86
C GLN A 215 -7.86 32.17 -14.62
N LYS A 216 -6.54 32.28 -14.46
CA LYS A 216 -5.75 31.19 -13.89
C LYS A 216 -6.23 30.96 -12.46
N LYS A 217 -6.51 29.71 -12.13
CA LYS A 217 -6.98 29.27 -10.81
C LYS A 217 -5.85 28.54 -10.10
N HIS A 218 -5.71 28.82 -8.81
CA HIS A 218 -4.70 28.19 -7.97
C HIS A 218 -5.33 27.76 -6.65
N VAL A 219 -4.93 26.60 -6.15
CA VAL A 219 -5.20 26.21 -4.77
C VAL A 219 -4.19 26.92 -3.89
N VAL A 220 -4.70 27.67 -2.91
CA VAL A 220 -3.95 28.60 -2.06
C VAL A 220 -4.06 28.24 -0.58
N GLY A 221 -4.60 27.06 -0.27
CA GLY A 221 -4.80 26.60 1.09
C GLY A 221 -5.91 25.57 1.23
N VAL A 222 -6.24 25.28 2.48
CA VAL A 222 -7.27 24.33 2.89
C VAL A 222 -8.20 24.96 3.92
N ARG A 223 -9.49 24.68 3.80
CA ARG A 223 -10.48 24.97 4.85
C ARG A 223 -10.60 23.77 5.76
N THR A 224 -10.55 24.01 7.07
CA THR A 224 -10.63 22.93 8.07
C THR A 224 -11.69 23.20 9.12
N ASN A 225 -12.06 22.16 9.86
CA ASN A 225 -12.89 22.29 11.06
C ASN A 225 -12.28 23.15 12.18
N LYS A 226 -11.00 23.56 12.06
CA LYS A 226 -10.28 24.40 13.03
C LYS A 226 -9.81 25.75 12.46
N GLY A 227 -10.30 26.14 11.28
CA GLY A 227 -9.93 27.38 10.60
C GLY A 227 -9.22 27.14 9.26
N ASP A 228 -9.06 28.22 8.49
CA ASP A 228 -8.43 28.17 7.17
C ASP A 228 -6.89 28.21 7.32
N ILE A 229 -6.19 27.39 6.54
CA ILE A 229 -4.72 27.33 6.48
C ILE A 229 -4.31 27.68 5.05
N ARG A 230 -3.58 28.78 4.88
CA ARG A 230 -3.01 29.24 3.61
C ARG A 230 -1.68 28.57 3.32
N ALA A 231 -1.46 28.19 2.07
CA ALA A 231 -0.21 27.60 1.60
C ALA A 231 0.06 27.87 0.12
N GLU A 232 1.34 27.96 -0.25
CA GLU A 232 1.78 28.00 -1.66
C GLU A 232 1.53 26.65 -2.35
N THR A 233 1.66 25.55 -1.62
CA THR A 233 1.39 24.21 -2.13
C THR A 233 0.60 23.39 -1.11
N VAL A 234 -0.47 22.76 -1.59
CA VAL A 234 -1.23 21.75 -0.84
C VAL A 234 -0.80 20.38 -1.33
N VAL A 235 -0.30 19.52 -0.44
CA VAL A 235 0.02 18.12 -0.76
C VAL A 235 -1.13 17.24 -0.29
N LEU A 236 -1.67 16.41 -1.17
CA LEU A 236 -2.71 15.44 -0.84
C LEU A 236 -2.13 14.03 -0.83
N ALA A 237 -2.04 13.47 0.37
CA ALA A 237 -1.69 12.07 0.63
C ALA A 237 -2.87 11.34 1.28
N THR A 238 -4.09 11.64 0.83
CA THR A 238 -5.36 11.23 1.45
C THR A 238 -5.88 9.87 0.98
N GLY A 239 -5.10 9.11 0.22
CA GLY A 239 -5.43 7.73 -0.15
C GLY A 239 -6.81 7.57 -0.80
N ALA A 240 -7.69 6.81 -0.15
CA ALA A 240 -9.04 6.52 -0.64
C ALA A 240 -10.03 7.70 -0.51
N TRP A 241 -9.60 8.82 0.08
CA TRP A 241 -10.38 10.05 0.26
C TRP A 241 -9.93 11.19 -0.68
N ALA A 242 -9.03 10.92 -1.63
CA ALA A 242 -8.52 11.96 -2.53
C ALA A 242 -9.63 12.67 -3.34
N ASN A 243 -10.63 11.92 -3.80
CA ASN A 243 -11.75 12.46 -4.58
C ASN A 243 -12.62 13.43 -3.78
N GLU A 244 -12.69 13.28 -2.45
CA GLU A 244 -13.47 14.17 -1.58
C GLU A 244 -13.00 15.62 -1.67
N LEU A 245 -11.70 15.83 -1.88
CA LEU A 245 -11.09 17.16 -1.99
C LEU A 245 -10.88 17.62 -3.42
N LEU A 246 -10.64 16.69 -4.35
CA LEU A 246 -10.28 17.00 -5.73
C LEU A 246 -11.50 17.19 -6.64
N ASP A 247 -12.52 16.34 -6.51
CA ASP A 247 -13.72 16.38 -7.37
C ASP A 247 -14.45 17.74 -7.29
N PRO A 248 -14.66 18.35 -6.10
CA PRO A 248 -15.36 19.64 -5.99
C PRO A 248 -14.67 20.79 -6.73
N ILE A 249 -13.37 20.69 -7.00
CA ILE A 249 -12.59 21.71 -7.72
C ILE A 249 -12.28 21.33 -9.18
N GLY A 250 -12.88 20.25 -9.68
CA GLY A 250 -12.72 19.80 -11.07
C GLY A 250 -11.35 19.19 -11.37
N ILE A 251 -10.70 18.59 -10.38
CA ILE A 251 -9.51 17.75 -10.58
C ILE A 251 -9.92 16.31 -10.27
N ASP A 252 -9.74 15.39 -11.21
CA ASP A 252 -10.00 13.97 -10.98
C ASP A 252 -8.72 13.30 -10.41
N SER A 253 -8.84 12.51 -9.34
CA SER A 253 -7.70 11.73 -8.83
C SER A 253 -7.39 10.50 -9.68
N LEU A 254 -8.33 10.10 -10.54
CA LEU A 254 -8.38 8.86 -11.33
C LEU A 254 -8.38 7.58 -10.48
N THR A 255 -8.57 7.71 -9.17
CA THR A 255 -8.57 6.56 -8.25
C THR A 255 -9.98 6.21 -7.80
N LYS A 256 -10.18 4.92 -7.49
CA LYS A 256 -11.38 4.42 -6.83
C LYS A 256 -11.00 3.61 -5.61
N ALA A 257 -11.76 3.73 -4.54
CA ALA A 257 -11.66 2.89 -3.36
C ALA A 257 -12.30 1.52 -3.62
N LYS A 258 -11.72 0.46 -3.07
CA LYS A 258 -12.37 -0.85 -2.96
C LYS A 258 -11.99 -1.50 -1.64
N LYS A 259 -12.98 -2.07 -0.97
CA LYS A 259 -12.85 -2.72 0.33
C LYS A 259 -11.94 -3.94 0.28
N ARG A 260 -11.13 -4.11 1.31
CA ARG A 260 -10.34 -5.30 1.64
C ARG A 260 -10.46 -5.60 3.12
N GLN A 261 -10.35 -6.87 3.46
CA GLN A 261 -10.69 -7.38 4.79
C GLN A 261 -9.63 -8.38 5.22
N ILE A 262 -9.28 -8.33 6.50
CA ILE A 262 -8.34 -9.24 7.13
C ILE A 262 -9.02 -9.93 8.31
N PHE A 263 -8.75 -11.22 8.47
CA PHE A 263 -9.25 -12.07 9.53
C PHE A 263 -8.08 -12.73 10.25
N VAL A 264 -8.06 -12.66 11.58
CA VAL A 264 -6.98 -13.19 12.41
C VAL A 264 -7.30 -14.58 12.90
N LEU A 265 -6.41 -15.54 12.65
CA LEU A 265 -6.50 -16.90 13.17
C LEU A 265 -5.34 -17.14 14.15
N HIS A 266 -5.64 -17.53 15.39
CA HIS A 266 -4.62 -17.96 16.34
C HIS A 266 -4.25 -19.43 16.12
N ALA A 267 -2.95 -19.72 16.18
CA ALA A 267 -2.39 -21.06 16.08
C ALA A 267 -1.92 -21.62 17.44
N ALA A 268 -1.88 -20.81 18.51
CA ALA A 268 -1.22 -21.17 19.77
C ALA A 268 -1.62 -22.53 20.37
N ASP A 269 -2.89 -22.95 20.21
CA ASP A 269 -3.42 -24.21 20.74
C ASP A 269 -3.66 -25.28 19.66
N LYS A 270 -3.11 -25.08 18.45
CA LYS A 270 -3.31 -25.96 17.28
C LYS A 270 -1.98 -26.38 16.69
N ALA A 271 -1.52 -27.59 17.03
CA ALA A 271 -0.20 -28.10 16.65
C ALA A 271 0.05 -28.07 15.13
N GLU A 272 -0.94 -28.44 14.33
CA GLU A 272 -0.86 -28.44 12.86
C GLU A 272 -0.68 -27.01 12.29
N LEU A 273 -1.38 -26.01 12.86
CA LEU A 273 -1.19 -24.61 12.47
C LEU A 273 0.17 -24.08 12.89
N LEU A 274 0.70 -24.50 14.04
CA LEU A 274 2.06 -24.15 14.45
C LEU A 274 3.11 -24.80 13.54
N GLU A 275 2.88 -26.01 13.05
CA GLU A 275 3.76 -26.64 12.06
C GLU A 275 3.77 -25.84 10.76
N VAL A 276 2.60 -25.40 10.27
CA VAL A 276 2.52 -24.49 9.12
C VAL A 276 3.26 -23.19 9.41
N LEU A 277 3.01 -22.54 10.56
CA LEU A 277 3.64 -21.27 10.90
C LEU A 277 5.17 -21.37 10.91
N ASN A 278 5.70 -22.44 11.49
CA ASN A 278 7.13 -22.71 11.66
C ASN A 278 7.75 -23.54 10.52
N THR A 279 7.20 -23.41 9.31
CA THR A 279 7.71 -24.08 8.11
C THR A 279 9.17 -23.69 7.86
N LYS A 280 10.04 -24.69 7.71
CA LYS A 280 11.48 -24.48 7.55
C LYS A 280 11.92 -24.41 6.10
N GLY A 281 13.10 -23.84 5.87
CA GLY A 281 13.81 -23.94 4.57
C GLY A 281 13.49 -22.84 3.55
N PHE A 282 12.61 -21.89 3.87
CA PHE A 282 12.38 -20.70 3.03
C PHE A 282 13.29 -19.52 3.40
N SER A 283 13.48 -19.26 4.68
CA SER A 283 14.26 -18.15 5.22
C SER A 283 14.94 -18.56 6.53
N GLU A 284 15.84 -17.71 7.04
CA GLU A 284 16.51 -17.91 8.33
C GLU A 284 15.55 -17.90 9.53
N MET A 285 14.32 -17.38 9.34
CA MET A 285 13.33 -17.30 10.42
C MET A 285 12.57 -18.61 10.63
N ASP A 286 12.79 -19.65 9.81
CA ASP A 286 12.00 -20.90 9.86
C ASP A 286 10.49 -20.61 9.89
N SER A 287 10.05 -19.73 8.98
CA SER A 287 8.66 -19.31 8.83
C SER A 287 8.12 -19.70 7.47
N ILE A 288 6.83 -20.07 7.41
CA ILE A 288 6.12 -20.05 6.12
C ILE A 288 6.10 -18.62 5.57
N PRO A 289 6.28 -18.42 4.25
CA PRO A 289 6.16 -17.11 3.63
C PRO A 289 4.73 -16.55 3.68
N PHE A 290 4.58 -15.25 3.41
CA PHE A 290 3.27 -14.74 3.00
C PHE A 290 2.82 -15.52 1.74
N THR A 291 1.71 -16.24 1.83
CA THR A 291 1.34 -17.24 0.81
C THR A 291 0.04 -16.85 0.12
N ILE A 292 0.07 -16.83 -1.21
CA ILE A 292 -1.11 -16.63 -2.07
C ILE A 292 -1.51 -17.97 -2.66
N LEU A 293 -2.78 -18.33 -2.54
CA LEU A 293 -3.35 -19.56 -3.08
C LEU A 293 -3.64 -19.40 -4.58
N PRO A 294 -3.58 -20.47 -5.38
CA PRO A 294 -3.77 -20.38 -6.84
C PRO A 294 -5.20 -19.98 -7.22
N SER A 295 -6.18 -20.25 -6.35
CA SER A 295 -7.60 -20.03 -6.63
C SER A 295 -8.20 -18.97 -5.72
N ALA A 296 -9.26 -18.31 -6.22
CA ALA A 296 -10.10 -17.33 -5.51
C ALA A 296 -9.40 -16.06 -4.98
N GLY A 297 -8.07 -15.93 -5.07
CA GLY A 297 -7.33 -14.77 -4.55
C GLY A 297 -7.18 -14.77 -3.03
N VAL A 298 -7.39 -15.92 -2.38
CA VAL A 298 -7.18 -16.11 -0.94
C VAL A 298 -5.69 -16.14 -0.64
N TYR A 299 -5.30 -15.52 0.47
CA TYR A 299 -3.92 -15.50 0.94
C TYR A 299 -3.86 -15.51 2.46
N PHE A 300 -2.68 -15.82 3.00
CA PHE A 300 -2.39 -15.62 4.40
C PHE A 300 -0.99 -15.04 4.62
N ARG A 301 -0.89 -14.26 5.70
CA ARG A 301 0.35 -13.72 6.26
C ARG A 301 0.68 -14.46 7.55
N PRO A 302 1.91 -14.98 7.73
CA PRO A 302 2.37 -15.45 9.04
C PRO A 302 2.50 -14.28 10.03
N GLN A 303 2.14 -14.50 11.29
CA GLN A 303 2.32 -13.53 12.36
C GLN A 303 2.86 -14.24 13.62
N HIS A 304 4.18 -14.20 13.79
CA HIS A 304 4.88 -14.95 14.85
C HIS A 304 4.58 -14.44 16.25
N GLN A 305 4.47 -13.12 16.41
CA GLN A 305 4.25 -12.51 17.72
C GLN A 305 2.88 -12.86 18.31
N GLU A 306 1.86 -12.98 17.45
CA GLU A 306 0.51 -13.41 17.82
C GLU A 306 0.35 -14.93 17.75
N LYS A 307 1.41 -15.66 17.34
CA LYS A 307 1.39 -17.10 17.04
C LYS A 307 0.18 -17.46 16.17
N GLY A 308 0.08 -16.85 14.99
CA GLY A 308 -1.10 -16.97 14.16
C GLY A 308 -0.90 -16.51 12.73
N PHE A 309 -2.03 -16.27 12.07
CA PHE A 309 -2.11 -15.88 10.67
C PHE A 309 -3.11 -14.75 10.48
N TRP A 310 -2.80 -13.86 9.55
CA TRP A 310 -3.76 -12.89 9.03
C TRP A 310 -4.18 -13.34 7.64
N ILE A 311 -5.46 -13.62 7.46
CA ILE A 311 -6.05 -14.16 6.24
C ILE A 311 -6.78 -13.04 5.51
N GLY A 312 -6.62 -12.97 4.20
CA GLY A 312 -7.39 -12.04 3.38
C GLY A 312 -7.71 -12.63 2.01
N CYS A 313 -8.48 -11.87 1.24
CA CYS A 313 -8.83 -12.25 -0.11
C CYS A 313 -8.87 -11.03 -1.04
N GLY A 314 -8.26 -11.20 -2.21
CA GLY A 314 -8.21 -10.23 -3.29
C GLY A 314 -9.40 -10.25 -4.25
N ASP A 315 -10.63 -10.34 -3.73
CA ASP A 315 -11.86 -10.47 -4.54
C ASP A 315 -11.99 -9.40 -5.63
N LYS A 316 -12.29 -9.84 -6.85
CA LYS A 316 -12.25 -8.98 -8.04
C LYS A 316 -13.64 -8.53 -8.46
N PHE A 317 -14.28 -9.33 -9.31
CA PHE A 317 -15.64 -9.12 -9.78
C PHE A 317 -16.62 -9.42 -8.66
N GLY A 318 -17.73 -8.69 -8.58
CA GLY A 318 -18.70 -8.80 -7.47
C GLY A 318 -18.42 -7.87 -6.28
N ARG A 319 -17.18 -7.43 -6.07
CA ARG A 319 -16.84 -6.40 -5.07
C ARG A 319 -16.83 -5.01 -5.70
N GLU A 320 -17.70 -4.13 -5.21
CA GLU A 320 -17.88 -2.78 -5.76
C GLU A 320 -16.65 -1.88 -5.62
N TYR A 321 -16.55 -0.90 -6.51
CA TYR A 321 -15.68 0.26 -6.33
C TYR A 321 -16.52 1.43 -5.83
N LYS A 322 -15.97 2.20 -4.88
CA LYS A 322 -16.52 3.48 -4.44
C LYS A 322 -15.58 4.61 -4.83
N TYR A 323 -16.13 5.80 -5.11
CA TYR A 323 -15.29 6.97 -5.40
C TYR A 323 -14.60 7.49 -4.15
N ILE A 324 -15.27 7.42 -3.00
CA ILE A 324 -14.75 7.84 -1.69
C ILE A 324 -15.05 6.71 -0.72
N GLN A 325 -14.09 6.38 0.14
CA GLN A 325 -14.28 5.40 1.20
C GLN A 325 -15.06 6.00 2.38
N THR A 326 -15.97 5.22 2.94
CA THR A 326 -16.80 5.60 4.09
C THR A 326 -16.48 4.73 5.32
N ASP A 327 -17.01 5.10 6.49
CA ASP A 327 -16.81 4.31 7.71
C ASP A 327 -17.44 2.92 7.63
N GLU A 328 -18.53 2.75 6.87
CA GLU A 328 -19.14 1.44 6.60
C GLU A 328 -18.17 0.49 5.87
N ASP A 329 -17.27 1.04 5.04
CA ASP A 329 -16.26 0.26 4.33
C ASP A 329 -15.13 -0.25 5.24
N LEU A 330 -15.02 0.30 6.46
CA LEU A 330 -14.02 -0.10 7.46
C LEU A 330 -14.50 -1.24 8.37
N VAL A 331 -15.75 -1.69 8.21
CA VAL A 331 -16.34 -2.77 9.01
C VAL A 331 -16.17 -4.11 8.30
N PRO A 332 -15.52 -5.13 8.88
CA PRO A 332 -15.39 -6.45 8.28
C PRO A 332 -16.73 -7.22 8.24
N GLU A 333 -16.89 -8.06 7.22
CA GLU A 333 -18.04 -8.95 7.00
C GLU A 333 -17.70 -10.36 7.52
N SER A 334 -18.26 -10.77 8.66
CA SER A 334 -17.93 -12.09 9.25
C SER A 334 -18.28 -13.27 8.33
N ALA A 335 -19.46 -13.24 7.70
CA ALA A 335 -19.90 -14.27 6.76
C ALA A 335 -18.97 -14.39 5.54
N TYR A 336 -18.27 -13.31 5.15
CA TYR A 336 -17.33 -13.36 4.05
C TYR A 336 -16.15 -14.31 4.32
N TYR A 337 -15.70 -14.41 5.56
CA TYR A 337 -14.70 -15.42 5.91
C TYR A 337 -15.27 -16.84 5.76
N GLU A 338 -16.43 -17.10 6.39
CA GLU A 338 -17.03 -18.43 6.46
C GLU A 338 -17.46 -18.97 5.09
N ASP A 339 -18.08 -18.12 4.28
CA ASP A 339 -18.69 -18.53 3.01
C ASP A 339 -17.72 -18.46 1.83
N SER A 340 -16.70 -17.60 1.88
CA SER A 340 -15.83 -17.31 0.72
C SER A 340 -14.35 -17.67 0.92
N ILE A 341 -13.80 -17.49 2.13
CA ILE A 341 -12.37 -17.69 2.39
C ILE A 341 -12.10 -19.08 2.96
N TYR A 342 -12.83 -19.46 4.00
CA TYR A 342 -12.62 -20.70 4.75
C TYR A 342 -12.65 -21.94 3.87
N PRO A 343 -13.65 -22.15 2.97
CA PRO A 343 -13.71 -23.37 2.16
C PRO A 343 -12.48 -23.53 1.27
N VAL A 344 -11.96 -22.42 0.71
CA VAL A 344 -10.76 -22.44 -0.12
C VAL A 344 -9.52 -22.72 0.74
N LEU A 345 -9.40 -22.00 1.86
CA LEU A 345 -8.24 -22.11 2.75
C LEU A 345 -8.07 -23.52 3.31
N SER A 346 -9.15 -24.13 3.82
CA SER A 346 -9.10 -25.48 4.41
C SER A 346 -8.82 -26.57 3.38
N LYS A 347 -9.22 -26.38 2.11
CA LYS A 347 -8.90 -27.33 1.03
C LYS A 347 -7.41 -27.35 0.69
N TYR A 348 -6.79 -26.18 0.55
CA TYR A 348 -5.35 -26.09 0.29
C TYR A 348 -4.51 -26.37 1.52
N PHE A 349 -4.98 -26.04 2.72
CA PHE A 349 -4.25 -26.27 3.96
C PHE A 349 -5.20 -26.87 5.01
N PRO A 350 -5.31 -28.22 5.06
CA PRO A 350 -6.18 -28.92 6.02
C PRO A 350 -5.92 -28.57 7.49
N ALA A 351 -4.70 -28.10 7.82
CA ALA A 351 -4.38 -27.58 9.15
C ALA A 351 -5.31 -26.42 9.61
N PHE A 352 -5.96 -25.70 8.68
CA PHE A 352 -6.94 -24.65 8.98
C PHE A 352 -8.37 -25.17 9.19
N THR A 353 -8.60 -26.49 9.16
CA THR A 353 -9.90 -27.06 9.46
C THR A 353 -10.36 -26.62 10.86
N ASP A 354 -11.62 -26.20 10.96
CA ASP A 354 -12.22 -25.65 12.18
C ASP A 354 -11.49 -24.42 12.75
N ALA A 355 -10.66 -23.73 11.95
CA ALA A 355 -10.14 -22.42 12.32
C ALA A 355 -11.24 -21.36 12.17
N ARG A 356 -11.35 -20.48 13.17
CA ARG A 356 -12.33 -19.39 13.19
C ARG A 356 -11.62 -18.09 13.55
N PRO A 357 -12.01 -16.95 12.94
CA PRO A 357 -11.41 -15.66 13.24
C PRO A 357 -11.64 -15.25 14.69
N VAL A 358 -10.57 -14.82 15.36
CA VAL A 358 -10.64 -14.23 16.71
C VAL A 358 -10.71 -12.70 16.65
N ASN A 359 -10.33 -12.12 15.52
CA ASN A 359 -10.40 -10.70 15.23
C ASN A 359 -10.50 -10.47 13.72
N SER A 360 -10.94 -9.28 13.32
CA SER A 360 -10.97 -8.87 11.92
C SER A 360 -10.99 -7.35 11.79
N TRP A 361 -10.54 -6.85 10.65
CA TRP A 361 -10.66 -5.44 10.29
C TRP A 361 -10.82 -5.28 8.78
N ALA A 362 -11.28 -4.11 8.36
CA ALA A 362 -11.38 -3.77 6.95
C ALA A 362 -10.81 -2.39 6.64
N GLY A 363 -10.37 -2.24 5.40
CA GLY A 363 -9.78 -1.03 4.86
C GLY A 363 -10.07 -0.91 3.37
N GLY A 364 -9.53 0.14 2.77
CA GLY A 364 -9.76 0.48 1.37
C GLY A 364 -8.46 0.59 0.60
N TYR A 365 -8.39 -0.11 -0.54
CA TYR A 365 -7.35 0.16 -1.52
C TYR A 365 -7.77 1.33 -2.40
N SER A 366 -6.87 2.30 -2.58
CA SER A 366 -7.01 3.37 -3.59
C SER A 366 -6.41 2.89 -4.91
N TYR A 367 -7.28 2.43 -5.80
CA TYR A 367 -6.95 1.81 -7.08
C TYR A 367 -6.76 2.85 -8.19
N ALA A 368 -5.54 2.97 -8.71
CA ALA A 368 -5.26 3.66 -9.97
C ALA A 368 -5.68 2.78 -11.16
N PRO A 369 -6.00 3.33 -12.34
CA PRO A 369 -6.53 2.57 -13.48
C PRO A 369 -5.60 1.45 -13.95
N ASP A 370 -4.30 1.72 -13.98
CA ASP A 370 -3.24 0.77 -14.35
C ASP A 370 -2.55 0.11 -13.14
N ARG A 371 -3.06 0.40 -11.93
CA ARG A 371 -2.54 -0.14 -10.66
C ARG A 371 -1.12 0.33 -10.30
N ILE A 372 -0.63 1.38 -10.94
CA ILE A 372 0.63 2.07 -10.62
C ILE A 372 0.30 3.37 -9.88
N PRO A 373 1.07 3.80 -8.87
CA PRO A 373 0.79 5.03 -8.13
C PRO A 373 0.79 6.31 -9.00
N PHE A 374 0.23 7.38 -8.44
CA PHE A 374 0.26 8.72 -9.02
C PHE A 374 1.07 9.69 -8.16
N VAL A 375 1.93 10.46 -8.82
CA VAL A 375 2.61 11.63 -8.26
C VAL A 375 2.55 12.75 -9.30
N TYR A 376 1.75 13.78 -9.05
CA TYR A 376 1.60 14.91 -9.99
C TYR A 376 1.30 16.23 -9.28
N LYS A 377 1.75 17.33 -9.88
CA LYS A 377 1.45 18.70 -9.45
C LYS A 377 0.52 19.39 -10.46
N LYS A 378 -0.57 19.98 -9.98
CA LYS A 378 -1.54 20.74 -10.80
C LYS A 378 -2.12 21.89 -9.99
N SER A 379 -1.99 23.12 -10.49
CA SER A 379 -2.62 24.32 -9.93
C SER A 379 -2.43 24.50 -8.42
N GLY A 380 -1.22 24.28 -7.89
CA GLY A 380 -0.91 24.45 -6.46
C GLY A 380 -1.13 23.19 -5.62
N VAL A 381 -1.69 22.12 -6.20
CA VAL A 381 -1.87 20.84 -5.52
C VAL A 381 -0.84 19.82 -6.00
N LEU A 382 -0.16 19.15 -5.08
CA LEU A 382 0.68 17.98 -5.32
C LEU A 382 -0.06 16.74 -4.79
N VAL A 383 -0.40 15.79 -5.66
CA VAL A 383 -1.09 14.55 -5.27
C VAL A 383 -0.09 13.42 -5.21
N VAL A 384 -0.11 12.65 -4.12
CA VAL A 384 0.73 11.46 -3.90
C VAL A 384 -0.17 10.32 -3.42
N GLY A 385 -0.47 9.34 -4.28
CA GLY A 385 -1.46 8.32 -3.94
C GLY A 385 -1.68 7.25 -5.00
N GLY A 386 -2.86 6.63 -5.02
CA GLY A 386 -3.22 5.60 -6.02
C GLY A 386 -2.40 4.31 -5.94
N ALA A 387 -1.84 4.01 -4.77
CA ALA A 387 -0.88 2.92 -4.61
C ALA A 387 -1.47 1.50 -4.75
N SER A 388 -2.77 1.38 -4.99
CA SER A 388 -3.45 0.16 -5.44
C SER A 388 -3.22 -1.06 -4.55
N GLY A 389 -3.18 -0.83 -3.23
CA GLY A 389 -3.02 -1.87 -2.21
C GLY A 389 -1.63 -2.06 -1.65
N SER A 390 -0.62 -1.46 -2.26
CA SER A 390 0.78 -1.68 -1.90
C SER A 390 1.46 -0.35 -1.51
N GLY A 391 0.77 0.49 -0.73
CA GLY A 391 1.24 1.83 -0.37
C GLY A 391 2.44 1.83 0.57
N ILE A 392 2.43 0.95 1.59
CA ILE A 392 3.52 0.81 2.57
C ILE A 392 4.84 0.52 1.87
N MET A 393 4.88 -0.53 1.05
CA MET A 393 6.09 -0.94 0.32
C MET A 393 6.53 0.01 -0.79
N LYS A 394 5.80 1.10 -1.05
CA LYS A 394 6.17 2.13 -2.04
C LYS A 394 6.40 3.50 -1.38
N ALA A 395 6.18 3.64 -0.08
CA ALA A 395 6.08 4.94 0.58
C ALA A 395 7.38 5.76 0.48
N ASP A 396 8.54 5.13 0.65
CA ASP A 396 9.84 5.80 0.52
C ASP A 396 10.05 6.36 -0.90
N ALA A 397 9.93 5.48 -1.90
CA ALA A 397 10.13 5.86 -3.29
C ALA A 397 9.14 6.95 -3.74
N LEU A 398 7.86 6.83 -3.37
CA LEU A 398 6.85 7.85 -3.71
C LEU A 398 7.15 9.20 -3.07
N ALA A 399 7.61 9.23 -1.82
CA ALA A 399 7.95 10.46 -1.14
C ALA A 399 9.17 11.15 -1.76
N ARG A 400 10.20 10.39 -2.16
CA ARG A 400 11.37 10.92 -2.89
C ARG A 400 10.97 11.51 -4.25
N ILE A 401 10.09 10.83 -4.99
CA ILE A 401 9.57 11.32 -6.28
C ILE A 401 8.74 12.59 -6.07
N ALA A 402 7.90 12.63 -5.04
CA ALA A 402 7.10 13.80 -4.71
C ALA A 402 7.96 15.02 -4.38
N ASP A 403 9.04 14.84 -3.59
CA ASP A 403 10.01 15.89 -3.31
C ASP A 403 10.74 16.36 -4.57
N ALA A 404 11.28 15.45 -5.39
CA ALA A 404 11.95 15.80 -6.64
C ALA A 404 11.02 16.59 -7.58
N LEU A 405 9.77 16.16 -7.71
CA LEU A 405 8.76 16.86 -8.50
C LEU A 405 8.41 18.23 -7.91
N TYR A 406 8.33 18.36 -6.59
CA TYR A 406 8.09 19.64 -5.91
C TYR A 406 9.20 20.65 -6.19
N ARG A 407 10.47 20.21 -6.10
CA ARG A 407 11.67 21.02 -6.34
C ARG A 407 11.93 21.31 -7.82
N GLY A 408 11.20 20.68 -8.73
CA GLY A 408 11.34 20.86 -10.17
C GLY A 408 12.52 20.11 -10.79
N GLU A 409 13.02 19.07 -10.12
CA GLU A 409 14.07 18.21 -10.64
C GLU A 409 13.54 17.34 -11.78
N SER A 410 14.35 17.09 -12.81
CA SER A 410 13.97 16.20 -13.91
C SER A 410 13.94 14.72 -13.50
N GLU A 411 14.84 14.33 -12.59
CA GLU A 411 15.01 12.97 -12.10
C GLU A 411 14.80 12.92 -10.58
N ALA A 412 14.20 11.84 -10.12
CA ALA A 412 14.09 11.49 -8.71
C ALA A 412 15.13 10.42 -8.38
N GLU A 413 15.97 10.68 -7.38
CA GLU A 413 16.89 9.69 -6.82
C GLU A 413 16.17 8.85 -5.75
N LEU A 414 16.08 7.55 -6.00
CA LEU A 414 15.56 6.54 -5.10
C LEU A 414 16.68 5.94 -4.25
N PHE A 415 16.33 5.19 -3.21
CA PHE A 415 17.33 4.53 -2.38
C PHE A 415 18.23 3.59 -3.20
N GLY A 416 19.52 3.51 -2.84
CA GLY A 416 20.52 2.72 -3.57
C GLY A 416 21.00 3.32 -4.88
N GLY A 417 20.82 4.64 -5.09
CA GLY A 417 21.33 5.37 -6.26
C GLY A 417 20.59 5.07 -7.57
N LYS A 418 19.41 4.43 -7.50
CA LYS A 418 18.53 4.24 -8.65
C LYS A 418 17.80 5.54 -8.95
N THR A 419 17.53 5.83 -10.22
CA THR A 419 16.80 7.04 -10.61
C THR A 419 15.63 6.71 -11.53
N MET A 420 14.66 7.63 -11.57
CA MET A 420 13.61 7.65 -12.58
C MET A 420 13.14 9.10 -12.82
N PRO A 421 12.55 9.42 -13.98
CA PRO A 421 12.01 10.75 -14.21
C PRO A 421 10.99 11.12 -13.14
N SER A 422 11.11 12.32 -12.55
CA SER A 422 10.21 12.79 -11.49
C SER A 422 8.75 12.88 -11.95
N THR A 423 8.53 12.97 -13.26
CA THR A 423 7.22 13.04 -13.91
C THR A 423 6.68 11.68 -14.38
N ALA A 424 7.42 10.58 -14.20
CA ALA A 424 7.03 9.27 -14.70
C ALA A 424 5.73 8.73 -14.09
N LEU A 425 5.41 9.14 -12.85
CA LEU A 425 4.16 8.81 -12.16
C LEU A 425 3.06 9.85 -12.36
N GLY A 426 3.26 10.82 -13.25
CA GLY A 426 2.29 11.86 -13.57
C GLY A 426 1.12 11.36 -14.43
N LEU A 427 0.27 12.28 -14.87
CA LEU A 427 -0.92 11.99 -15.70
C LEU A 427 -0.69 12.16 -17.21
N LYS A 428 0.07 13.17 -17.64
CA LYS A 428 0.16 13.56 -19.06
C LYS A 428 1.11 12.68 -19.88
N ASN A 429 2.26 12.33 -19.31
CA ASN A 429 3.33 11.60 -19.99
C ASN A 429 3.49 10.19 -19.39
N ARG A 430 2.39 9.62 -18.91
CA ARG A 430 2.39 8.37 -18.17
C ARG A 430 2.71 7.21 -19.09
N LYS A 431 3.92 6.65 -18.94
CA LYS A 431 4.43 5.51 -19.72
C LYS A 431 4.80 4.38 -18.76
N VAL A 432 3.78 3.80 -18.15
CA VAL A 432 3.91 2.68 -17.21
C VAL A 432 3.15 1.47 -17.73
N GLU A 433 3.56 0.30 -17.28
CA GLU A 433 2.85 -0.94 -17.60
C GLU A 433 1.62 -1.08 -16.68
N VAL A 434 0.60 -1.79 -17.15
CA VAL A 434 -0.49 -2.20 -16.26
C VAL A 434 0.02 -3.29 -15.31
N GLU A 435 -0.20 -3.10 -14.02
CA GLU A 435 0.13 -4.10 -13.02
C GLU A 435 -1.00 -5.13 -12.87
N SER A 436 -0.64 -6.41 -13.01
CA SER A 436 -1.58 -7.53 -13.05
C SER A 436 -1.52 -8.45 -11.83
N VAL A 437 -0.47 -8.38 -11.00
CA VAL A 437 -0.33 -9.20 -9.79
C VAL A 437 -0.68 -8.39 -8.53
N ILE A 438 -1.90 -7.85 -8.48
CA ILE A 438 -2.46 -7.22 -7.27
C ILE A 438 -3.13 -8.30 -6.40
N ILE A 439 -2.94 -8.16 -5.09
CA ILE A 439 -3.51 -9.02 -4.05
C ILE A 439 -4.63 -8.25 -3.35
#